data_AF-F7UY66-F1
#
_entry.id   AF-F7UY66-F1
#
_cell.length_a   1.000
_cell.length_b   1.000
_cell.length_c   1.000
_cell.angle_alpha   90.00
_cell.angle_beta   90.00
_cell.angle_gamma   90.00
#
_symmetry.space_group_name_H-M   'P 1'
#
loop_
_entity.id
_entity.type
_entity.pdbx_description
1 polymer ?
#
loop_
_entity_poly.entity_id
_entity_poly.type
_entity_poly.pdbx_seq_one_letter_code
_entity_poly.pdbx_strand_id
1 'polypeptide(L)'
;MEMMSYFMEEVYRGSNPGYGSGDLIIATYGARGDRYAYGTYHEVMEDPENLPTGHRGFKEEVMASMRAELESAEAYEPCGVDFLDSLFRESDSKRAEAMRKALEFMETR
;
A
#
# COMPACT_ATOMS: atom_id res chain seq x y z
N MET A 1 -28.74 9.34 -11.15
CA MET A 1 -27.32 9.35 -10.77
C MET A 1 -26.91 7.89 -10.81
N GLU A 2 -26.36 7.42 -11.94
CA GLU A 2 -25.88 6.05 -12.02
C GLU A 2 -24.74 5.92 -11.00
N MET A 3 -24.96 5.16 -9.94
CA MET A 3 -23.86 4.65 -9.14
C MET A 3 -23.02 3.83 -10.12
N MET A 4 -21.94 4.41 -10.65
CA MET A 4 -20.85 3.62 -11.21
C MET A 4 -20.44 2.69 -10.08
N SER A 5 -20.93 1.46 -10.11
CA SER A 5 -20.48 0.42 -9.20
C SER A 5 -19.03 0.18 -9.57
N TYR A 6 -18.12 0.86 -8.87
CA TYR A 6 -16.70 0.56 -8.94
C TYR A 6 -16.56 -0.87 -8.44
N PHE A 7 -16.54 -1.83 -9.37
CA PHE A 7 -16.19 -3.19 -9.03
C PHE A 7 -14.73 -3.16 -8.62
N MET A 8 -14.52 -3.37 -7.32
CA MET A 8 -13.20 -3.45 -6.74
C MET A 8 -12.89 -4.92 -6.56
N GLU A 9 -11.83 -5.39 -7.22
CA GLU A 9 -11.37 -6.76 -7.13
C GLU A 9 -10.00 -6.75 -6.46
N GLU A 10 -9.88 -7.43 -5.33
CA GLU A 10 -8.59 -7.69 -4.70
C GLU A 10 -7.73 -8.57 -5.62
N VAL A 11 -6.52 -8.13 -5.87
CA VAL A 11 -5.58 -8.80 -6.76
C VAL A 11 -4.31 -9.27 -6.05
N TYR A 12 -4.05 -8.75 -4.86
CA TYR A 12 -2.93 -9.12 -4.01
C TYR A 12 -3.28 -8.91 -2.53
N ARG A 13 -2.78 -9.81 -1.68
CA ARG A 13 -2.83 -9.73 -0.22
C ARG A 13 -1.51 -10.18 0.37
N GLY A 14 -0.85 -9.30 1.11
CA GLY A 14 0.40 -9.58 1.83
C GLY A 14 0.25 -9.29 3.31
N SER A 15 0.99 -10.00 4.17
CA SER A 15 0.98 -9.73 5.61
C SER A 15 1.86 -8.51 5.92
N ASN A 16 1.29 -7.46 6.53
CA ASN A 16 2.03 -6.29 7.01
C ASN A 16 2.04 -6.25 8.57
N PRO A 17 3.05 -6.85 9.24
CA PRO A 17 3.12 -6.84 10.69
C PRO A 17 3.64 -5.50 11.25
N GLY A 18 2.83 -4.82 12.09
CA GLY A 18 3.15 -3.53 12.75
C GLY A 18 1.98 -2.95 13.56
N TYR A 19 2.16 -1.81 14.25
CA TYR A 19 1.05 -1.05 14.90
C TYR A 19 0.24 -0.34 13.81
N GLY A 20 -1.05 -0.67 13.63
CA GLY A 20 -1.78 -0.46 12.36
C GLY A 20 -1.89 -1.73 11.50
N SER A 21 -1.71 -2.89 12.13
CA SER A 21 -1.75 -4.24 11.58
C SER A 21 -2.97 -4.52 10.70
N GLY A 22 -2.69 -4.92 9.46
CA GLY A 22 -3.67 -5.37 8.48
C GLY A 22 -2.93 -5.96 7.28
N ASP A 23 -3.62 -6.75 6.45
CA ASP A 23 -3.01 -7.18 5.21
C ASP A 23 -2.82 -5.98 4.29
N LEU A 24 -1.64 -5.86 3.69
CA LEU A 24 -1.41 -4.97 2.55
C LEU A 24 -2.15 -5.56 1.36
N ILE A 25 -3.08 -4.79 0.82
CA ILE A 25 -3.94 -5.19 -0.28
C ILE A 25 -3.63 -4.32 -1.47
N ILE A 26 -3.67 -4.94 -2.65
CA ILE A 26 -3.79 -4.22 -3.92
C ILE A 26 -5.11 -4.65 -4.54
N ALA A 27 -5.91 -3.69 -4.98
CA ALA A 27 -7.12 -3.95 -5.73
C ALA A 27 -7.09 -3.23 -7.07
N THR A 28 -7.76 -3.83 -8.04
CA THR A 28 -8.09 -3.16 -9.30
C THR A 28 -9.51 -2.63 -9.25
N TYR A 29 -9.77 -1.50 -9.92
CA TYR A 29 -11.10 -0.92 -9.99
C TYR A 29 -11.37 -0.23 -11.33
N GLY A 30 -12.66 0.02 -11.62
CA GLY A 30 -13.10 0.69 -12.83
C GLY A 30 -13.43 -0.26 -13.98
N ALA A 31 -13.70 0.30 -15.17
CA ALA A 31 -14.31 -0.43 -16.26
C ALA A 31 -13.39 -1.43 -16.99
N ARG A 32 -12.07 -1.35 -16.79
CA ARG A 32 -11.08 -2.17 -17.53
C ARG A 32 -9.97 -2.75 -16.66
N GLY A 33 -10.06 -2.60 -15.35
CA GLY A 33 -8.99 -2.97 -14.42
C GLY A 33 -7.68 -2.20 -14.67
N ASP A 34 -7.75 -1.02 -15.29
CA ASP A 34 -6.62 -0.15 -15.62
C ASP A 34 -6.18 0.73 -14.46
N ARG A 35 -6.98 0.76 -13.39
CA ARG A 35 -6.71 1.52 -12.19
C ARG A 35 -6.51 0.61 -10.99
N TYR A 36 -5.66 1.05 -10.09
CA TYR A 36 -5.21 0.30 -8.93
C TYR A 36 -5.33 1.13 -7.67
N ALA A 37 -5.56 0.47 -6.55
CA ALA A 37 -5.49 1.04 -5.20
C ALA A 37 -4.64 0.13 -4.32
N TYR A 38 -3.88 0.68 -3.39
CA TYR A 38 -3.14 -0.10 -2.39
C TYR A 38 -3.22 0.49 -0.99
N GLY A 39 -3.10 -0.37 0.01
CA GLY A 39 -3.16 0.00 1.43
C GLY A 39 -3.70 -1.15 2.26
N THR A 40 -4.15 -0.86 3.47
CA THR A 40 -4.97 -1.78 4.27
C THR A 40 -6.30 -2.05 3.59
N TYR A 41 -7.00 -3.12 4.00
CA TYR A 41 -8.35 -3.41 3.51
C TYR A 41 -9.30 -2.21 3.66
N HIS A 42 -9.22 -1.49 4.78
CA HIS A 42 -10.05 -0.32 5.01
C HIS A 42 -9.74 0.81 4.03
N GLU A 43 -8.46 1.12 3.82
CA GLU A 43 -8.04 2.17 2.87
C GLU A 43 -8.42 1.79 1.43
N VAL A 44 -8.18 0.55 1.03
CA VAL A 44 -8.50 0.10 -0.34
C VAL A 44 -10.01 0.20 -0.60
N MET A 45 -10.84 -0.18 0.38
CA MET A 45 -12.30 -0.16 0.28
C MET A 45 -12.92 1.21 0.55
N GLU A 46 -12.13 2.21 0.97
CA GLU A 46 -12.62 3.56 1.23
C GLU A 46 -13.03 4.27 -0.07
N ASP A 47 -13.91 5.26 0.08
CA ASP A 47 -14.32 6.09 -1.04
C ASP A 47 -13.08 6.76 -1.68
N PRO A 48 -12.92 6.69 -3.01
CA PRO A 48 -11.78 7.30 -3.70
C PRO A 48 -11.54 8.77 -3.37
N GLU A 49 -12.57 9.52 -2.94
CA GLU A 49 -12.42 10.94 -2.58
C GLU A 49 -11.74 11.16 -1.22
N ASN A 50 -11.65 10.14 -0.36
CA ASN A 50 -11.14 10.26 1.00
C ASN A 50 -9.68 9.77 1.17
N LEU A 51 -9.09 9.17 0.14
CA LEU A 51 -7.74 8.61 0.22
C LEU A 51 -6.65 9.63 -0.15
N PRO A 52 -5.45 9.54 0.46
CA PRO A 52 -4.31 10.35 0.04
C PRO A 52 -3.98 10.14 -1.44
N THR A 53 -3.62 11.23 -2.13
CA THR A 53 -3.16 11.18 -3.51
C THR A 53 -1.94 10.26 -3.63
N GLY A 54 -1.96 9.30 -4.57
CA GLY A 54 -0.87 8.33 -4.79
C GLY A 54 -1.22 6.89 -4.40
N HIS A 55 -2.12 6.69 -3.44
CA HIS A 55 -2.58 5.34 -3.05
C HIS A 55 -3.53 4.71 -4.05
N ARG A 56 -4.00 5.50 -5.02
CA ARG A 56 -4.98 5.10 -6.01
C ARG A 56 -4.77 5.87 -7.30
N GLY A 57 -4.81 5.19 -8.44
CA GLY A 57 -4.56 5.81 -9.74
C GLY A 57 -4.31 4.81 -10.85
N PHE A 58 -3.65 5.24 -11.91
CA PHE A 58 -3.10 4.33 -12.91
C PHE A 58 -1.95 3.51 -12.32
N LYS A 59 -1.68 2.36 -12.94
CA LYS A 59 -0.62 1.43 -12.51
C LYS A 59 0.70 2.12 -12.20
N GLU A 60 1.19 2.97 -13.12
CA GLU A 60 2.46 3.69 -12.99
C GLU A 60 2.46 4.70 -11.83
N GLU A 61 1.34 5.40 -11.60
CA GLU A 61 1.21 6.37 -10.50
C GLU A 61 1.25 5.66 -9.15
N VAL A 62 0.53 4.55 -9.03
CA VAL A 62 0.53 3.70 -7.85
C VAL A 62 1.91 3.12 -7.59
N MET A 63 2.58 2.60 -8.62
CA MET A 63 3.94 2.08 -8.49
C MET A 63 4.94 3.17 -8.07
N ALA A 64 4.82 4.40 -8.60
CA ALA A 64 5.67 5.51 -8.19
C ALA A 64 5.46 5.86 -6.70
N SER A 65 4.21 5.88 -6.23
CA SER A 65 3.88 6.10 -4.82
C SER A 65 4.45 5.00 -3.92
N MET A 66 4.28 3.73 -4.30
CA MET A 66 4.82 2.59 -3.57
C MET A 66 6.35 2.62 -3.49
N ARG A 67 7.06 3.05 -4.56
CA ARG A 67 8.52 3.23 -4.54
C ARG A 67 8.93 4.35 -3.57
N ALA A 68 8.22 5.48 -3.58
CA ALA A 68 8.52 6.59 -2.66
C ALA A 68 8.31 6.20 -1.18
N GLU A 69 7.26 5.44 -0.88
CA GLU A 69 7.04 4.89 0.46
C GLU A 69 8.12 3.89 0.88
N LEU A 70 8.55 3.02 -0.04
CA LEU A 70 9.63 2.08 0.22
C LEU A 70 10.94 2.81 0.52
N GLU A 71 11.31 3.80 -0.28
CA GLU A 71 12.50 4.63 -0.04
C GLU A 71 12.43 5.35 1.32
N SER A 72 11.27 5.88 1.69
CA SER A 72 11.06 6.52 3.00
C SER A 72 11.18 5.53 4.15
N ALA A 73 10.70 4.30 4.00
CA ALA A 73 10.80 3.26 5.03
C ALA A 73 12.25 2.76 5.17
N GLU A 74 13.00 2.69 4.08
CA GLU A 74 14.41 2.29 4.06
C GLU A 74 15.36 3.39 4.59
N ALA A 75 15.00 4.66 4.42
CA ALA A 75 15.80 5.81 4.86
C ALA A 75 15.63 6.17 6.35
N TYR A 76 14.80 5.45 7.11
CA TYR A 76 14.56 5.76 8.52
C TYR A 76 15.82 5.55 9.39
N GLU A 77 16.42 6.66 9.84
CA GLU A 77 17.50 6.66 10.84
C GLU A 77 16.92 6.85 12.26
N PRO A 78 17.18 5.94 13.21
CA PRO A 78 16.61 6.03 14.55
C PRO A 78 17.21 7.21 15.34
N CYS A 79 16.34 8.12 15.78
CA CYS A 79 16.68 9.22 16.68
C CYS A 79 16.36 8.83 18.15
N GLY A 80 17.08 7.83 18.65
CA GLY A 80 17.35 7.61 20.08
C GLY A 80 16.16 7.37 21.02
N VAL A 81 15.80 6.10 21.20
CA VAL A 81 15.51 5.42 22.48
C VAL A 81 15.46 3.91 22.25
N ASP A 82 16.41 3.17 22.82
CA ASP A 82 16.80 1.79 22.48
C ASP A 82 15.66 0.74 22.37
N PHE A 83 14.57 0.89 23.13
CA PHE A 83 13.46 -0.08 23.11
C PHE A 83 12.39 0.23 22.06
N LEU A 84 11.97 1.50 21.96
CA LEU A 84 10.96 1.92 20.99
C LEU A 84 11.54 1.89 19.56
N ASP A 85 12.80 2.33 19.39
CA ASP A 85 13.48 2.27 18.10
C ASP A 85 13.62 0.84 17.57
N SER A 86 13.79 -0.15 18.46
CA SER A 86 13.90 -1.55 18.03
C SER A 86 12.55 -2.13 17.59
N LEU A 87 11.45 -1.77 18.26
CA LEU A 87 10.09 -2.16 17.87
C LEU A 87 9.64 -1.50 16.57
N PHE A 88 9.92 -0.20 16.41
CA PHE A 88 9.62 0.52 15.18
C PHE A 88 10.47 0.02 14.00
N ARG A 89 11.76 -0.28 14.21
CA ARG A 89 12.60 -0.92 13.18
C ARG A 89 12.09 -2.26 12.69
N GLU A 90 11.63 -3.12 13.60
CA GLU A 90 11.11 -4.43 13.21
C GLU A 90 9.83 -4.27 12.37
N SER A 91 8.95 -3.36 12.79
CA SER A 91 7.72 -2.99 12.07
C SER A 91 8.02 -2.41 10.69
N ASP A 92 8.97 -1.48 10.59
CA ASP A 92 9.33 -0.82 9.33
C ASP A 92 10.01 -1.77 8.36
N SER A 93 10.87 -2.67 8.85
CA SER A 93 11.49 -3.71 8.02
C SER A 93 10.45 -4.65 7.43
N LYS A 94 9.43 -5.01 8.22
CA LYS A 94 8.32 -5.87 7.78
C LYS A 94 7.42 -5.18 6.77
N ARG A 95 7.14 -3.89 6.99
CA ARG A 95 6.41 -3.04 6.03
C ARG A 95 7.18 -2.88 4.71
N ALA A 96 8.49 -2.64 4.78
CA ALA A 96 9.34 -2.54 3.60
C ALA A 96 9.35 -3.86 2.81
N GLU A 97 9.44 -5.01 3.49
CA GLU A 97 9.37 -6.32 2.82
C GLU A 97 8.02 -6.55 2.14
N ALA A 98 6.91 -6.22 2.80
CA ALA A 98 5.58 -6.30 2.20
C ALA A 98 5.45 -5.39 0.97
N MET A 99 5.97 -4.16 1.05
CA MET A 99 5.95 -3.19 -0.05
C MET A 99 6.80 -3.67 -1.24
N ARG A 100 7.97 -4.27 -1.01
CA ARG A 100 8.79 -4.87 -2.07
C ARG A 100 8.05 -5.98 -2.81
N LYS A 101 7.42 -6.91 -2.08
CA LYS A 101 6.63 -8.00 -2.70
C LYS A 101 5.44 -7.47 -3.49
N ALA A 102 4.79 -6.43 -2.98
CA ALA A 102 3.67 -5.76 -3.64
C ALA A 102 4.13 -5.06 -4.94
N LEU A 103 5.30 -4.41 -4.94
CA LEU A 103 5.92 -3.82 -6.12
C LEU A 103 6.30 -4.89 -7.17
N GLU A 104 6.94 -5.99 -6.77
CA GLU A 104 7.28 -7.10 -7.67
C GLU A 104 6.03 -7.70 -8.34
N PHE A 105 4.95 -7.86 -7.56
CA PHE A 105 3.66 -8.28 -8.11
C PHE A 105 3.13 -7.28 -9.15
N MET A 106 3.20 -5.98 -8.87
CA MET A 106 2.75 -4.95 -9.80
C MET A 106 3.60 -4.92 -11.07
N GLU A 107 4.92 -5.11 -10.98
CA GLU A 107 5.82 -5.16 -12.15
C GLU A 107 5.52 -6.35 -13.07
N THR A 108 5.07 -7.48 -12.51
CA THR A 108 4.86 -8.73 -13.25
C THR A 108 3.44 -8.92 -13.80
N ARG A 109 2.46 -8.12 -13.34
CA ARG A 109 1.06 -8.16 -13.77
C ARG A 109 0.79 -7.34 -15.03
#